data_AF-A0A950VG86-F1
#
_entry.id   AF-A0A950VG86-F1
#
_cell.length_a   1.000
_cell.length_b   1.000
_cell.length_c   1.000
_cell.angle_alpha   90.00
_cell.angle_beta   90.00
_cell.angle_gamma   90.00
#
_symmetry.space_group_name_H-M   'P 1'
#
loop_
_entity.id
_entity.type
_entity.pdbx_description
1 polymer ?
#
loop_
_entity_poly.entity_id
_entity_poly.type
_entity_poly.pdbx_seq_one_letter_code
_entity_poly.pdbx_strand_id
1 'polypeptide(L)' 'MKQEPGIEVELVNGKLGELTVLVDGKEVAKKRLFFKPSVQKVLAAVRETAGG' A
#
# COMPACT_ATOMS: atom_id res chain seq x y z
N MET A 1 -8.22 -7.44 13.56
CA MET A 1 -7.99 -6.85 12.23
C MET A 1 -9.31 -6.86 11.50
N LYS A 2 -9.87 -5.70 11.12
CA LYS A 2 -11.09 -5.61 10.30
C LYS A 2 -10.64 -5.54 8.85
N GLN A 3 -10.83 -6.62 8.08
CA GLN A 3 -10.70 -6.58 6.63
C GLN A 3 -12.03 -6.03 6.07
N GLU A 4 -11.96 -5.05 5.17
CA GLU A 4 -13.10 -4.69 4.33
C GLU A 4 -13.34 -5.87 3.35
N PRO A 5 -14.59 -6.35 3.21
CA PRO A 5 -14.87 -7.50 2.35
C PRO A 5 -14.50 -7.18 0.90
N GLY A 6 -13.60 -7.97 0.32
CA GLY A 6 -13.22 -7.88 -1.11
C GLY A 6 -11.80 -7.36 -1.40
N ILE A 7 -11.03 -6.95 -0.39
CA ILE A 7 -9.63 -6.52 -0.58
C ILE A 7 -8.69 -7.64 -0.11
N GLU A 8 -7.97 -8.26 -1.04
CA GLU A 8 -6.87 -9.16 -0.72
C GLU A 8 -5.59 -8.37 -0.45
N VAL A 9 -4.88 -8.75 0.62
CA VAL A 9 -3.61 -8.13 1.01
C VAL A 9 -2.56 -9.21 1.13
N GLU A 10 -1.49 -9.09 0.34
CA GLU A 10 -0.34 -9.96 0.39
C GLU A 10 0.88 -9.22 0.97
N LEU A 11 1.64 -9.92 1.82
CA LEU A 11 2.93 -9.44 2.30
C LEU A 11 4.04 -10.20 1.58
N VAL A 12 4.80 -9.47 0.74
CA VAL A 12 5.93 -10.02 -0.01
C VAL A 12 7.24 -9.57 0.64
N ASN A 13 8.21 -10.48 0.76
CA ASN A 13 9.52 -10.15 1.31
C ASN A 13 10.29 -9.21 0.38
N GLY A 14 10.58 -8.01 0.88
CA GLY A 14 11.43 -7.02 0.22
C GLY A 14 12.90 -7.07 0.69
N LYS A 15 13.68 -6.08 0.29
CA LYS A 15 15.06 -5.90 0.76
C LYS A 15 15.10 -5.28 2.17
N LEU A 16 16.22 -5.46 2.86
CA LEU A 16 16.44 -4.87 4.18
C LEU A 16 16.21 -3.35 4.16
N GLY A 17 15.27 -2.88 4.99
CA GLY A 17 14.93 -1.46 5.11
C GLY A 17 13.96 -0.92 4.04
N GLU A 18 13.57 -1.73 3.06
CA GLU A 18 12.58 -1.36 2.04
C GLU A 18 11.15 -1.59 2.56
N LEU A 19 10.26 -0.68 2.20
CA LEU A 19 8.83 -0.84 2.35
C LEU A 19 8.19 -0.19 1.12
N THR A 20 7.56 -1.01 0.29
CA THR A 20 6.85 -0.57 -0.91
C THR A 20 5.42 -1.07 -0.81
N VAL A 21 4.46 -0.18 -1.06
CA VAL A 21 3.04 -0.50 -1.09
C VAL A 21 2.62 -0.46 -2.55
N LEU A 22 2.11 -1.60 -3.02
CA LEU A 22 1.53 -1.75 -4.34
C LEU A 22 0.01 -1.86 -4.19
N VAL A 23 -0.74 -1.19 -5.06
CA VAL A 23 -2.20 -1.35 -5.19
C VAL A 23 -2.46 -1.64 -6.66
N ASP A 24 -3.09 -2.78 -6.96
CA ASP A 24 -3.32 -3.24 -8.34
C ASP A 24 -2.03 -3.23 -9.20
N GLY A 25 -0.93 -3.71 -8.60
CA GLY A 25 0.39 -3.75 -9.24
C GLY A 25 1.10 -2.40 -9.38
N LYS A 26 0.48 -1.27 -9.00
CA LYS A 26 1.08 0.08 -9.08
C LYS A 26 1.73 0.48 -7.77
N GLU A 27 2.94 1.03 -7.83
CA GLU A 27 3.61 1.63 -6.67
C GLU A 27 2.90 2.92 -6.23
N VAL A 28 2.24 2.86 -5.07
CA VAL A 28 1.51 4.01 -4.51
C VAL A 28 2.26 4.68 -3.38
N ALA A 29 3.13 3.93 -2.70
CA ALA A 29 3.97 4.47 -1.64
C ALA A 29 5.25 3.67 -1.49
N LYS A 30 6.37 4.37 -1.31
CA LYS A 30 7.67 3.78 -1.03
C LYS A 30 8.33 4.49 0.14
N LYS A 31 8.82 3.73 1.12
CA LYS A 31 9.65 4.25 2.20
C LYS A 31 10.98 4.67 1.60
N ARG A 32 11.33 5.94 1.82
CA ARG A 32 12.67 6.47 1.57
C ARG A 32 13.36 6.71 2.91
N LEU A 33 14.68 6.84 2.91
CA LEU A 33 15.52 6.93 4.11
C LEU A 33 15.01 7.95 5.16
N PHE A 34 14.38 9.04 4.70
CA PHE A 34 13.83 10.12 5.55
C PHE A 34 12.32 10.31 5.43
N PHE A 35 11.62 9.48 4.66
CA PHE A 35 10.19 9.66 4.38
C PHE A 35 9.41 8.38 4.65
N LYS A 36 8.48 8.48 5.62
CA LYS A 36 7.48 7.46 5.89
C LYS A 36 6.36 7.55 4.84
N PRO A 37 5.89 6.42 4.27
CA PRO A 37 4.76 6.44 3.36
C PRO A 37 3.50 7.00 4.06
N SER A 38 2.77 7.87 3.36
CA SER A 38 1.54 8.48 3.90
C SER A 38 0.39 7.49 3.84
N VAL A 39 -0.17 7.16 5.00
CA VAL A 39 -1.34 6.27 5.12
C VAL A 39 -2.52 6.82 4.31
N GLN A 40 -2.71 8.14 4.29
CA GLN A 40 -3.78 8.77 3.52
C GLN A 40 -3.64 8.53 2.02
N LYS A 41 -2.41 8.53 1.48
CA LYS A 41 -2.17 8.23 0.06
C LYS A 41 -2.49 6.78 -0.28
N VAL A 42 -2.12 5.85 0.59
CA VAL A 42 -2.42 4.42 0.40
C VAL A 42 -3.93 4.20 0.42
N LEU A 43 -4.64 4.76 1.40
CA LEU A 43 -6.11 4.63 1.50
C LEU A 43 -6.84 5.25 0.30
N ALA A 44 -6.39 6.41 -0.17
CA ALA A 44 -6.96 7.04 -1.37
C ALA A 44 -6.78 6.14 -2.59
N ALA A 45 -5.57 5.62 -2.82
CA ALA A 45 -5.30 4.75 -3.96
C ALA A 45 -6.09 3.43 -3.91
N VAL A 46 -6.27 2.85 -2.71
CA VAL A 46 -7.14 1.67 -2.52
C VAL A 46 -8.59 2.00 -2.89
N ARG A 47 -9.13 3.14 -2.44
CA ARG A 47 -10.50 3.56 -2.77
C ARG A 47 -10.70 3.84 -4.26
N GLU A 48 -9.75 4.51 -4.89
CA GLU A 48 -9.78 4.77 -6.35
C GLU A 48 -9.79 3.46 -7.14
N THR A 49 -9.01 2.47 -6.70
CA THR A 49 -8.92 1.16 -7.36
C THR A 49 -10.16 0.31 -7.12
N ALA A 50 -10.75 0.37 -5.92
CA ALA A 50 -11.94 -0.40 -5.55
C ALA A 50 -13.26 0.15 -6.13
N GLY A 51 -13.23 1.27 -6.87
CA GLY A 51 -14.38 1.78 -7.60
C GLY A 51 -15.12 2.97 -6.97
N GLY A 52 -14.64 3.53 -5.86
CA GLY A 52 -15.26 4.68 -5.18
C GLY A 52 -16.49 4.33 -4.34
#